data_AF-A0A0D2ETM1-F1
#
_entry.id   AF-A0A0D2ETM1-F1
#
_cell.length_a   1.000
_cell.length_b   1.000
_cell.length_c   1.000
_cell.angle_alpha   90.00
_cell.angle_beta   90.00
_cell.angle_gamma   90.00
#
_symmetry.space_group_name_H-M   'P 1'
#
loop_
_entity.id
_entity.type
_entity.pdbx_description
1 polymer ?
#
loop_
_entity_poly.entity_id
_entity_poly.type
_entity_poly.pdbx_seq_one_letter_code
_entity_poly.pdbx_strand_id
1 'polypeptide(L)'
;MTYPISQSQLLVQSPDALSSARSTLEKESAQLEKSHRELERMMMMCTVFNDGILIHRNPEKPEYALVVGGRIPKAKEMTLGEAELFKNNSIRSKFGLELLGDMPPKRIFCSRTCRRCNRPSGLRCSACRTCYCSKLCQAKDWKRHVFACCAKGRPNDVDRLKIMTRQWIFASQDKSSRTTLLTALFSDGDLCKMFGFNQCVEEFEVANLFCIYANLVQSVGSVNLQHYVDEQLLGDFIQSWISASQIHRPGDDRDCPCFPWFLSKRLTGFDIPHKEGSYTYQVHATINLKRYFSPGSGLSHSEKSVASLYSILLRDFNNIPDASTVEWILFGFCYCISTGHREAFVAAYLELAKNGTPLDQIAKAWETSSLQHLKKSQGIDISLLNADIDYFQQSSVDEFGISSHGRGQARPFWLVLSLLPARVPISLEVRDTPK
;
A
#
# COMPACT_ATOMS: atom_id res chain seq x y z
N MET A 1 -24.19 -2.09 4.85
CA MET A 1 -23.32 -2.12 3.66
C MET A 1 -21.93 -1.66 4.07
N THR A 2 -20.99 -2.59 4.11
CA THR A 2 -19.63 -2.41 4.64
C THR A 2 -18.74 -1.78 3.56
N TYR A 3 -18.22 -0.59 3.86
CA TYR A 3 -17.16 0.08 3.09
C TYR A 3 -15.82 -0.17 3.82
N PRO A 4 -14.69 -0.28 3.10
CA PRO A 4 -14.52 -0.10 1.66
C PRO A 4 -14.75 -1.37 0.82
N ILE A 5 -15.26 -1.16 -0.39
CA ILE A 5 -15.44 -2.16 -1.46
C ILE A 5 -14.06 -2.72 -1.86
N SER A 6 -13.95 -4.04 -2.00
CA SER A 6 -12.70 -4.71 -2.38
C SER A 6 -12.32 -4.46 -3.85
N GLN A 7 -11.02 -4.47 -4.16
CA GLN A 7 -10.47 -4.27 -5.51
C GLN A 7 -11.00 -5.29 -6.54
N SER A 8 -11.33 -6.50 -6.09
CA SER A 8 -12.00 -7.53 -6.91
C SER A 8 -13.41 -7.14 -7.36
N GLN A 9 -14.14 -6.36 -6.56
CA GLN A 9 -15.50 -5.90 -6.91
C GLN A 9 -15.48 -4.70 -7.87
N LEU A 10 -14.34 -3.99 -7.99
CA LEU A 10 -14.17 -2.91 -8.97
C LEU A 10 -13.89 -3.42 -10.39
N LEU A 11 -13.45 -4.68 -10.54
CA LEU A 11 -13.08 -5.28 -11.83
C LEU A 11 -14.26 -5.90 -12.61
N VAL A 12 -15.48 -5.89 -12.07
CA VAL A 12 -16.66 -6.50 -12.72
C VAL A 12 -17.33 -5.58 -13.75
N GLN A 13 -16.84 -4.36 -13.98
CA GLN A 13 -17.33 -3.52 -15.07
C GLN A 13 -16.58 -3.83 -16.37
N SER A 14 -17.20 -4.69 -17.17
CA SER A 14 -16.73 -5.23 -18.47
C SER A 14 -16.21 -4.14 -19.44
N PRO A 15 -15.14 -4.41 -20.22
CA PRO A 15 -14.55 -3.48 -21.18
C PRO A 15 -15.31 -3.35 -22.52
N ASP A 16 -16.37 -4.11 -22.77
CA ASP A 16 -17.03 -4.17 -24.10
C ASP A 16 -17.90 -2.96 -24.47
N ALA A 17 -18.11 -1.98 -23.57
CA ALA A 17 -19.11 -0.93 -23.81
C ALA A 17 -18.62 0.32 -24.56
N LEU A 18 -17.33 0.47 -24.90
CA LEU A 18 -16.83 1.73 -25.48
C LEU A 18 -15.78 1.55 -26.60
N SER A 19 -16.15 0.78 -27.63
CA SER A 19 -15.45 0.75 -28.92
C SER A 19 -16.06 1.77 -29.89
N SER A 20 -15.55 3.00 -29.88
CA SER A 20 -15.52 3.93 -31.04
C SER A 20 -15.11 5.35 -30.61
N ALA A 21 -13.82 5.70 -30.74
CA ALA A 21 -13.35 7.04 -31.12
C ALA A 21 -11.83 7.09 -31.15
N ARG A 22 -11.28 7.01 -32.36
CA ARG A 22 -9.88 7.23 -32.70
C ARG A 22 -9.64 8.76 -32.80
N SER A 23 -8.47 9.22 -32.35
CA SER A 23 -7.89 10.59 -32.48
C SER A 23 -8.21 11.64 -31.41
N THR A 24 -7.49 11.60 -30.28
CA THR A 24 -7.34 12.74 -29.35
C THR A 24 -6.00 12.68 -28.59
N LEU A 25 -4.92 12.28 -29.26
CA LEU A 25 -3.63 11.99 -28.59
C LEU A 25 -2.91 13.20 -27.97
N GLU A 26 -3.45 14.43 -28.05
CA GLU A 26 -2.89 15.62 -27.38
C GLU A 26 -3.88 16.37 -26.47
N LYS A 27 -5.17 16.01 -26.45
CA LYS A 27 -6.19 16.78 -25.71
C LYS A 27 -6.47 16.29 -24.28
N GLU A 28 -5.95 15.14 -23.88
CA GLU A 28 -6.34 14.50 -22.61
C GLU A 28 -5.47 14.85 -21.39
N SER A 29 -4.56 15.83 -21.52
CA SER A 29 -3.81 16.38 -20.38
C SER A 29 -4.62 17.28 -19.44
N ALA A 30 -5.89 17.60 -19.69
CA ALA A 30 -6.60 18.53 -18.81
C ALA A 30 -8.12 18.53 -18.98
N GLN A 31 -8.85 17.84 -18.09
CA GLN A 31 -10.10 18.38 -17.57
C GLN A 31 -10.19 18.07 -16.07
N LEU A 32 -10.25 19.11 -15.25
CA LEU A 32 -10.44 19.01 -13.81
C LEU A 32 -11.91 19.31 -13.54
N GLU A 33 -12.57 18.42 -12.82
CA GLU A 33 -13.97 18.63 -12.43
C GLU A 33 -14.02 19.33 -11.07
N LYS A 34 -14.89 20.33 -10.94
CA LYS A 34 -15.20 20.95 -9.65
C LYS A 34 -15.97 19.97 -8.75
N SER A 35 -15.95 20.23 -7.44
CA SER A 35 -16.52 19.34 -6.43
C SER A 35 -18.04 19.19 -6.56
N HIS A 36 -18.53 17.94 -6.66
CA HIS A 36 -19.96 17.52 -6.70
C HIS A 36 -20.88 18.22 -5.67
N ARG A 37 -20.36 18.71 -4.54
CA ARG A 37 -21.11 19.49 -3.54
C ARG A 37 -21.70 20.82 -4.07
N GLU A 38 -21.17 21.39 -5.14
CA GLU A 38 -21.81 22.55 -5.81
C GLU A 38 -23.04 22.12 -6.63
N LEU A 39 -23.00 20.93 -7.21
CA LEU A 39 -24.10 20.36 -8.01
C LEU A 39 -25.24 19.84 -7.13
N GLU A 40 -24.91 19.20 -6.00
CA GLU A 40 -25.89 18.71 -5.01
C GLU A 40 -26.70 19.83 -4.35
N ARG A 41 -26.17 21.07 -4.30
CA ARG A 41 -26.96 22.22 -3.83
C ARG A 41 -28.11 22.58 -4.77
N MET A 42 -28.12 22.09 -6.00
CA MET A 42 -29.09 22.49 -7.02
C MET A 42 -30.25 21.50 -7.22
N MET A 43 -30.23 20.28 -6.64
CA MET A 43 -31.13 19.20 -7.12
C MET A 43 -31.81 18.29 -6.06
N MET A 44 -32.16 18.75 -4.85
CA MET A 44 -32.91 17.88 -3.91
C MET A 44 -34.35 18.35 -3.64
N MET A 45 -35.30 17.66 -4.29
CA MET A 45 -36.69 17.50 -3.85
C MET A 45 -36.89 16.03 -3.47
N CYS A 46 -37.23 15.75 -2.20
CA CYS A 46 -37.61 14.41 -1.75
C CYS A 46 -39.09 14.39 -1.36
N THR A 47 -39.87 13.53 -2.01
CA THR A 47 -41.25 13.16 -1.65
C THR A 47 -41.23 11.89 -0.80
N VAL A 48 -41.69 11.95 0.46
CA VAL A 48 -41.91 10.77 1.33
C VAL A 48 -43.26 10.90 2.05
N PHE A 49 -44.01 9.80 2.06
CA PHE A 49 -45.38 9.66 2.55
C PHE A 49 -45.55 9.88 4.06
N ASN A 50 -46.78 10.27 4.40
CA ASN A 50 -47.26 10.95 5.61
C ASN A 50 -47.21 10.14 6.92
N ASP A 51 -46.33 10.58 7.84
CA ASP A 51 -46.68 10.87 9.25
C ASP A 51 -46.42 12.37 9.48
N GLY A 52 -46.88 13.18 8.53
CA GLY A 52 -46.41 14.55 8.36
C GLY A 52 -46.82 15.45 9.52
N ILE A 53 -45.85 16.19 10.06
CA ILE A 53 -46.17 17.39 10.83
C ILE A 53 -46.71 18.43 9.87
N LEU A 54 -47.95 18.82 10.08
CA LEU A 54 -48.62 19.91 9.38
C LEU A 54 -48.34 21.22 10.12
N ILE A 55 -47.95 22.24 9.36
CA ILE A 55 -47.70 23.60 9.88
C ILE A 55 -48.66 24.52 9.14
N HIS A 56 -49.65 25.06 9.84
CA HIS A 56 -50.58 26.05 9.32
C HIS A 56 -50.21 27.44 9.85
N ARG A 57 -49.83 28.36 8.95
CA ARG A 57 -49.52 29.74 9.36
C ARG A 57 -50.78 30.41 9.89
N ASN A 58 -50.67 31.13 11.00
CA ASN A 58 -51.79 31.87 11.56
C ASN A 58 -51.94 33.20 10.78
N PRO A 59 -53.06 33.46 10.09
CA PRO A 59 -53.26 34.70 9.35
C PRO A 59 -53.36 35.94 10.26
N GLU A 60 -53.79 35.79 11.51
CA GLU A 60 -53.90 36.88 12.49
C GLU A 60 -52.56 37.18 13.18
N LYS A 61 -51.63 36.22 13.17
CA LYS A 61 -50.31 36.31 13.79
C LYS A 61 -49.23 35.77 12.85
N PRO A 62 -48.66 36.61 11.96
CA PRO A 62 -47.76 36.17 10.89
C PRO A 62 -46.51 35.41 11.35
N GLU A 63 -46.05 35.64 12.59
CA GLU A 63 -44.88 34.97 13.17
C GLU A 63 -45.19 33.60 13.80
N TYR A 64 -46.47 33.23 13.86
CA TYR A 64 -46.94 32.02 14.53
C TYR A 64 -47.53 31.03 13.54
N ALA A 65 -47.45 29.76 13.91
CA ALA A 65 -48.10 28.67 13.20
C ALA A 65 -48.73 27.69 14.17
N LEU A 66 -49.87 27.15 13.75
CA LEU A 66 -50.52 26.02 14.38
C LEU A 66 -49.90 24.74 13.83
N VAL A 67 -49.28 23.95 14.71
CA VAL A 67 -48.62 22.69 14.36
C VAL A 67 -49.48 21.51 14.79
N VAL A 68 -49.72 20.57 13.88
CA VAL A 68 -50.53 19.36 14.09
C VAL A 68 -49.77 18.12 13.61
N GLY A 69 -49.85 17.03 14.36
CA GLY A 69 -49.22 15.74 14.00
C GLY A 69 -47.90 15.47 14.71
N GLY A 70 -47.23 14.38 14.33
CA GLY A 70 -46.06 13.87 15.04
C GLY A 70 -46.39 13.37 16.45
N ARG A 71 -45.61 13.78 17.46
CA ARG A 71 -45.81 13.40 18.88
C ARG A 71 -46.68 14.38 19.67
N ILE A 72 -47.28 15.39 19.03
CA ILE A 72 -48.13 16.36 19.74
C ILE A 72 -49.58 15.86 19.72
N PRO A 73 -50.21 15.62 20.90
CA PRO A 73 -51.55 15.04 20.95
C PRO A 73 -52.66 16.03 20.55
N LYS A 74 -52.39 17.35 20.58
CA LYS A 74 -53.33 18.41 20.21
C LYS A 74 -52.61 19.50 19.42
N ALA A 75 -53.33 20.20 18.55
CA ALA A 75 -52.78 21.33 17.81
C ALA A 75 -52.13 22.35 18.77
N LYS A 76 -50.90 22.77 18.48
CA LYS A 76 -50.13 23.69 19.33
C LYS A 76 -49.69 24.90 18.51
N GLU A 77 -50.03 26.09 18.98
CA GLU A 77 -49.50 27.35 18.43
C GLU A 77 -48.06 27.54 18.93
N MET A 78 -47.15 27.83 18.00
CA MET A 78 -45.74 28.15 18.28
C MET A 78 -45.20 29.10 17.21
N THR A 79 -44.04 29.69 17.43
CA THR A 79 -43.41 30.55 16.42
C THR A 79 -43.04 29.75 15.17
N LEU A 80 -42.94 30.41 14.02
CA LEU A 80 -42.54 29.75 12.76
C LEU A 80 -41.18 29.03 12.88
N GLY A 81 -40.21 29.65 13.55
CA GLY A 81 -38.90 29.04 13.79
C GLY A 81 -38.98 27.78 14.66
N GLU A 82 -39.81 27.79 15.71
CA GLU A 82 -40.06 26.61 16.54
C GLU A 82 -40.79 25.51 15.75
N ALA A 83 -41.75 25.88 14.91
CA ALA A 83 -42.49 24.93 14.08
C ALA A 83 -41.59 24.21 13.08
N GLU A 84 -40.68 24.93 12.42
CA GLU A 84 -39.68 24.37 11.51
C GLU A 84 -38.66 23.49 12.25
N LEU A 85 -38.18 23.95 13.42
CA LEU A 85 -37.27 23.17 14.26
C LEU A 85 -37.93 21.87 14.73
N PHE A 86 -39.18 21.94 15.17
CA PHE A 86 -39.97 20.78 15.59
C PHE A 86 -40.15 19.78 14.45
N LYS A 87 -40.51 20.26 13.25
CA LYS A 87 -40.62 19.43 12.04
C LYS A 87 -39.30 18.72 11.72
N ASN A 88 -38.19 19.45 11.71
CA ASN A 88 -36.86 18.90 11.45
C ASN A 88 -36.45 17.85 12.49
N ASN A 89 -36.66 18.13 13.77
CA ASN A 89 -36.35 17.21 14.86
C ASN A 89 -37.19 15.94 14.81
N SER A 90 -38.48 16.04 14.47
CA SER A 90 -39.34 14.88 14.31
C SER A 90 -38.91 14.00 13.13
N ILE A 91 -38.53 14.62 12.00
CA ILE A 91 -37.98 13.88 10.85
C ILE A 91 -36.70 13.15 11.27
N ARG A 92 -35.76 13.86 11.91
CA ARG A 92 -34.49 13.29 12.40
C ARG A 92 -34.71 12.14 13.37
N SER A 93 -35.60 12.32 14.35
CA SER A 93 -35.96 11.27 15.32
C SER A 93 -36.56 10.04 14.64
N LYS A 94 -37.40 10.22 13.61
CA LYS A 94 -37.96 9.09 12.82
C LYS A 94 -36.87 8.25 12.14
N PHE A 95 -35.75 8.87 11.79
CA PHE A 95 -34.59 8.20 11.20
C PHE A 95 -33.52 7.78 12.23
N GLY A 96 -33.82 7.86 13.53
CA GLY A 96 -32.86 7.51 14.59
C GLY A 96 -31.65 8.47 14.66
N LEU A 97 -31.79 9.70 14.14
CA LEU A 97 -30.76 10.72 14.16
C LEU A 97 -30.92 11.62 15.40
N GLU A 98 -29.79 12.10 15.94
CA GLU A 98 -29.73 13.09 17.02
C GLU A 98 -30.50 14.37 16.65
N LEU A 99 -30.99 15.13 17.62
CA LEU A 99 -31.72 16.38 17.38
C LEU A 99 -30.79 17.44 16.75
N LEU A 100 -31.36 18.44 16.09
CA LEU A 100 -30.59 19.45 15.36
C LEU A 100 -29.64 20.24 16.28
N GLY A 101 -30.07 20.52 17.52
CA GLY A 101 -29.25 21.22 18.53
C GLY A 101 -28.18 20.34 19.17
N ASP A 102 -28.35 19.02 19.09
CA ASP A 102 -27.42 18.03 19.68
C ASP A 102 -26.42 17.50 18.65
N MET A 103 -26.50 17.95 17.39
CA MET A 103 -25.55 17.52 16.38
C MET A 103 -24.12 17.90 16.82
N PRO A 104 -23.19 16.94 16.90
CA PRO A 104 -21.80 17.27 17.15
C PRO A 104 -21.35 18.28 16.10
N PRO A 105 -20.58 19.31 16.47
CA PRO A 105 -20.10 20.31 15.53
C PRO A 105 -19.49 19.59 14.33
N LYS A 106 -19.87 20.00 13.11
CA LYS A 106 -19.33 19.42 11.86
C LYS A 106 -17.82 19.48 11.92
N ARG A 107 -17.20 18.42 12.42
CA ARG A 107 -15.78 18.19 12.28
C ARG A 107 -15.58 18.11 10.78
N ILE A 108 -14.89 19.10 10.22
CA ILE A 108 -14.51 19.15 8.81
C ILE A 108 -13.50 18.02 8.63
N PHE A 109 -14.00 16.80 8.59
CA PHE A 109 -13.18 15.61 8.53
C PHE A 109 -12.64 15.49 7.12
N CYS A 110 -11.32 15.43 7.08
CA CYS A 110 -10.48 15.26 5.90
C CYS A 110 -10.50 16.49 4.99
N SER A 111 -9.71 17.51 5.35
CA SER A 111 -9.04 18.30 4.34
C SER A 111 -8.38 17.31 3.38
N ARG A 112 -8.93 17.21 2.17
CA ARG A 112 -8.40 16.29 1.18
C ARG A 112 -6.96 16.75 0.93
N THR A 113 -5.99 15.89 1.19
CA THR A 113 -4.58 16.23 1.00
C THR A 113 -4.14 15.81 -0.39
N CYS A 114 -3.18 16.56 -0.94
CA CYS A 114 -2.56 16.27 -2.21
C CYS A 114 -1.80 14.95 -2.12
N ARG A 115 -2.11 13.98 -2.99
CA ARG A 115 -1.44 12.66 -2.99
C ARG A 115 0.08 12.74 -3.10
N ARG A 116 0.61 13.80 -3.74
CA ARG A 116 2.04 13.95 -3.98
C ARG A 116 2.80 14.67 -2.86
N CYS A 117 2.22 15.71 -2.26
CA CYS A 117 2.92 16.61 -1.33
C CYS A 117 2.18 16.85 0.00
N ASN A 118 1.07 16.17 0.22
CA ASN A 118 0.23 16.21 1.42
C ASN A 118 -0.37 17.58 1.80
N ARG A 119 -0.15 18.64 1.02
CA ARG A 119 -0.80 19.95 1.21
C ARG A 119 -2.31 19.89 0.95
N PRO A 120 -3.13 20.79 1.51
CA PRO A 120 -4.55 20.87 1.19
C PRO A 120 -4.80 20.91 -0.32
N SER A 121 -5.75 20.11 -0.79
CA SER A 121 -6.05 19.93 -2.22
C SER A 121 -7.43 20.47 -2.57
N GLY A 122 -7.49 21.19 -3.69
CA GLY A 122 -8.74 21.63 -4.31
C GLY A 122 -9.06 20.90 -5.62
N LEU A 123 -8.09 20.19 -6.20
CA LEU A 123 -8.21 19.55 -7.51
C LEU A 123 -8.29 18.04 -7.39
N ARG A 124 -8.93 17.39 -8.37
CA ARG A 124 -9.09 15.93 -8.43
C ARG A 124 -8.83 15.43 -9.85
N CYS A 125 -8.24 14.25 -9.96
CA CYS A 125 -8.19 13.53 -11.24
C CYS A 125 -9.63 13.28 -11.74
N SER A 126 -9.90 13.58 -13.01
CA SER A 126 -11.23 13.39 -13.62
C SER A 126 -11.65 11.93 -13.66
N ALA A 127 -10.72 11.01 -13.87
CA ALA A 127 -11.02 9.59 -13.94
C ALA A 127 -11.30 9.00 -12.55
N CYS A 128 -10.31 9.00 -11.65
CA CYS A 128 -10.38 8.26 -10.39
C CYS A 128 -10.66 9.13 -9.15
N ARG A 129 -10.82 10.44 -9.31
CA ARG A 129 -11.06 11.43 -8.23
C ARG A 129 -9.93 11.57 -7.18
N THR A 130 -8.74 11.01 -7.42
CA THR A 130 -7.54 11.22 -6.55
C THR A 130 -7.20 12.71 -6.44
N CYS A 131 -6.85 13.18 -5.24
CA CYS A 131 -6.78 14.61 -4.95
C CYS A 131 -5.35 15.18 -5.08
N TYR A 132 -5.25 16.39 -5.64
CA TYR A 132 -3.99 17.12 -5.88
C TYR A 132 -4.13 18.61 -5.54
N CYS A 133 -3.07 19.23 -5.03
CA CYS A 133 -3.08 20.68 -4.79
C CYS A 133 -2.87 21.50 -6.07
N SER A 134 -2.29 20.91 -7.11
CA SER A 134 -2.01 21.58 -8.39
C SER A 134 -1.89 20.56 -9.54
N LYS A 135 -2.08 21.02 -10.78
CA LYS A 135 -1.79 20.23 -11.99
C LYS A 135 -0.33 19.78 -12.04
N LEU A 136 0.59 20.59 -11.53
CA LEU A 136 2.01 20.25 -11.48
C LEU A 136 2.28 19.07 -10.54
N CYS A 137 1.60 19.01 -9.39
CA CYS A 137 1.68 17.84 -8.50
C CYS A 137 1.06 16.60 -9.15
N GLN A 138 -0.06 16.74 -9.87
CA GLN A 138 -0.65 15.64 -10.64
C GLN A 138 0.31 15.14 -11.73
N ALA A 139 0.88 16.03 -12.55
CA ALA A 139 1.82 15.66 -13.63
C ALA A 139 3.08 14.96 -13.10
N LYS A 140 3.62 15.44 -11.97
CA LYS A 140 4.75 14.80 -11.28
C LYS A 140 4.41 13.42 -10.72
N ASP A 141 3.16 13.23 -10.29
CA ASP A 141 2.66 11.94 -9.77
C ASP A 141 2.15 11.02 -10.87
N TRP A 142 1.87 11.55 -12.07
CA TRP A 142 1.18 10.84 -13.15
C TRP A 142 1.86 9.52 -13.52
N LYS A 143 3.20 9.51 -13.58
CA LYS A 143 4.00 8.32 -13.86
C LYS A 143 3.72 7.16 -12.89
N ARG A 144 3.27 7.42 -11.66
CA ARG A 144 2.86 6.39 -10.70
C ARG A 144 1.35 6.22 -10.69
N HIS A 145 0.64 7.35 -10.74
CA HIS A 145 -0.81 7.39 -10.65
C HIS A 145 -1.51 6.66 -11.80
N VAL A 146 -0.98 6.75 -13.02
CA VAL A 146 -1.62 6.19 -14.22
C VAL A 146 -1.88 4.69 -14.13
N PHE A 147 -1.05 3.95 -13.38
CA PHE A 147 -1.20 2.50 -13.17
C PHE A 147 -2.33 2.13 -12.22
N ALA A 148 -2.73 3.04 -11.33
CA ALA A 148 -3.85 2.86 -10.39
C ALA A 148 -5.07 3.71 -10.77
N CYS A 149 -5.02 4.41 -11.90
CA CYS A 149 -6.06 5.30 -12.37
C CYS A 149 -6.98 4.59 -13.37
N CYS A 150 -8.27 4.89 -13.34
CA CYS A 150 -9.25 4.42 -14.34
C CYS A 150 -9.31 5.31 -15.59
N ALA A 151 -8.22 6.02 -15.92
CA ALA A 151 -8.15 6.82 -17.14
C ALA A 151 -8.13 5.91 -18.38
N LYS A 152 -8.80 6.34 -19.46
CA LYS A 152 -8.71 5.67 -20.76
C LYS A 152 -7.27 5.72 -21.26
N GLY A 153 -6.79 4.64 -21.89
CA GLY A 153 -5.41 4.56 -22.38
C GLY A 153 -4.35 4.42 -21.28
N ARG A 154 -4.71 3.90 -20.10
CA ARG A 154 -3.73 3.55 -19.07
C ARG A 154 -2.72 2.54 -19.63
N PRO A 155 -1.42 2.64 -19.28
CA PRO A 155 -0.46 1.58 -19.55
C PRO A 155 -0.99 0.26 -18.97
N ASN A 156 -0.83 -0.81 -19.74
CA ASN A 156 -1.28 -2.14 -19.30
C ASN A 156 -0.30 -2.73 -18.28
N ASP A 157 -0.61 -3.92 -17.76
CA ASP A 157 0.20 -4.53 -16.71
C ASP A 157 1.58 -4.95 -17.25
N VAL A 158 1.66 -5.32 -18.54
CA VAL A 158 2.94 -5.58 -19.22
C VAL A 158 3.78 -4.31 -19.39
N ASP A 159 3.18 -3.14 -19.62
CA ASP A 159 3.91 -1.87 -19.67
C ASP A 159 4.50 -1.53 -18.29
N ARG A 160 3.78 -1.85 -17.21
CA ARG A 160 4.28 -1.71 -15.85
C ARG A 160 5.45 -2.66 -15.59
N LEU A 161 5.31 -3.92 -15.98
CA LEU A 161 6.39 -4.91 -15.93
C LEU A 161 7.62 -4.43 -16.70
N LYS A 162 7.44 -3.93 -17.93
CA LYS A 162 8.50 -3.38 -18.78
C LYS A 162 9.31 -2.28 -18.09
N ILE A 163 8.66 -1.41 -17.32
CA ILE A 163 9.36 -0.38 -16.51
C ILE A 163 10.21 -1.03 -15.43
N MET A 164 9.64 -1.99 -14.68
CA MET A 164 10.38 -2.72 -13.64
C MET A 164 11.57 -3.48 -14.21
N THR A 165 11.39 -4.16 -15.34
CA THR A 165 12.46 -4.87 -16.05
C THR A 165 13.59 -3.94 -16.49
N ARG A 166 13.26 -2.74 -16.99
CA ARG A 166 14.28 -1.74 -17.33
C ARG A 166 15.02 -1.25 -16.09
N GLN A 167 14.30 -0.99 -15.00
CA GLN A 167 14.91 -0.59 -13.73
C GLN A 167 15.83 -1.68 -13.17
N TRP A 168 15.46 -2.96 -13.34
CA TRP A 168 16.27 -4.09 -12.91
C TRP A 168 17.65 -4.09 -13.56
N ILE A 169 17.75 -3.80 -14.86
CA ILE A 169 19.04 -3.73 -15.57
C ILE A 169 20.01 -2.76 -14.88
N PHE A 170 19.53 -1.56 -14.52
CA PHE A 170 20.35 -0.57 -13.83
C PHE A 170 20.58 -0.93 -12.35
N ALA A 171 19.56 -1.46 -11.67
CA ALA A 171 19.64 -1.81 -10.26
C ALA A 171 20.49 -3.05 -9.99
N SER A 172 20.68 -3.94 -10.98
CA SER A 172 21.43 -5.19 -10.83
C SER A 172 22.87 -4.99 -10.35
N GLN A 173 23.45 -3.82 -10.64
CA GLN A 173 24.83 -3.47 -10.28
C GLN A 173 24.97 -2.94 -8.84
N ASP A 174 23.87 -2.48 -8.22
CA ASP A 174 23.87 -1.89 -6.89
C ASP A 174 22.84 -2.56 -5.99
N LYS A 175 23.33 -3.17 -4.90
CA LYS A 175 22.50 -3.89 -3.93
C LYS A 175 21.39 -3.01 -3.35
N SER A 176 21.67 -1.74 -3.05
CA SER A 176 20.68 -0.82 -2.46
C SER A 176 19.52 -0.51 -3.42
N SER A 177 19.86 -0.20 -4.68
CA SER A 177 18.89 0.00 -5.76
C SER A 177 18.07 -1.26 -6.02
N ARG A 178 18.71 -2.44 -5.97
CA ARG A 178 18.05 -3.73 -6.15
C ARG A 178 17.07 -4.03 -5.03
N THR A 179 17.46 -3.85 -3.77
CA THR A 179 16.55 -3.97 -2.62
C THR A 179 15.36 -3.03 -2.77
N THR A 180 15.60 -1.77 -3.14
CA THR A 180 14.51 -0.79 -3.35
C THR A 180 13.53 -1.24 -4.43
N LEU A 181 14.04 -1.77 -5.54
CA LEU A 181 13.22 -2.29 -6.64
C LEU A 181 12.43 -3.53 -6.22
N LEU A 182 13.04 -4.46 -5.49
CA LEU A 182 12.37 -5.66 -4.96
C LEU A 182 11.28 -5.28 -3.95
N THR A 183 11.52 -4.34 -3.04
CA THR A 183 10.48 -3.84 -2.14
C THR A 183 9.32 -3.25 -2.94
N ALA A 184 9.60 -2.46 -3.99
CA ALA A 184 8.58 -1.86 -4.83
C ALA A 184 7.78 -2.91 -5.63
N LEU A 185 8.44 -3.93 -6.17
CA LEU A 185 7.82 -5.05 -6.88
C LEU A 185 6.89 -5.84 -5.95
N PHE A 186 7.39 -6.29 -4.79
CA PHE A 186 6.65 -7.15 -3.88
C PHE A 186 5.58 -6.41 -3.05
N SER A 187 5.60 -5.07 -3.06
CA SER A 187 4.47 -4.26 -2.59
C SER A 187 3.27 -4.30 -3.55
N ASP A 188 3.47 -4.76 -4.78
CA ASP A 188 2.45 -4.85 -5.82
C ASP A 188 2.00 -6.30 -6.03
N GLY A 189 1.04 -6.73 -5.19
CA GLY A 189 0.63 -8.12 -5.16
C GLY A 189 -0.01 -8.64 -6.44
N ASP A 190 -0.73 -7.79 -7.15
CA ASP A 190 -1.36 -8.15 -8.41
C ASP A 190 -0.30 -8.43 -9.48
N LEU A 191 0.70 -7.55 -9.60
CA LEU A 191 1.80 -7.72 -10.55
C LEU A 191 2.64 -8.97 -10.21
N CYS A 192 2.94 -9.20 -8.94
CA CYS A 192 3.68 -10.39 -8.53
C CYS A 192 2.97 -11.68 -8.92
N LYS A 193 1.66 -11.77 -8.67
CA LYS A 193 0.86 -12.96 -8.97
C LYS A 193 0.64 -13.14 -10.47
N MET A 194 0.43 -12.04 -11.18
CA MET A 194 0.20 -12.03 -12.62
C MET A 194 1.43 -12.53 -13.40
N PHE A 195 2.63 -12.18 -12.93
CA PHE A 195 3.89 -12.49 -13.60
C PHE A 195 4.76 -13.52 -12.83
N GLY A 196 4.17 -14.26 -11.89
CA GLY A 196 4.81 -15.38 -11.21
C GLY A 196 5.91 -15.04 -10.19
N PHE A 197 6.20 -13.77 -9.92
CA PHE A 197 7.20 -13.37 -8.91
C PHE A 197 6.85 -13.83 -7.49
N ASN A 198 5.56 -14.05 -7.19
CA ASN A 198 5.15 -14.57 -5.88
C ASN A 198 5.64 -16.00 -5.61
N GLN A 199 6.00 -16.75 -6.67
CA GLN A 199 6.53 -18.10 -6.53
C GLN A 199 8.05 -18.15 -6.36
N CYS A 200 8.75 -17.04 -6.53
CA CYS A 200 10.19 -16.96 -6.30
C CYS A 200 10.51 -17.13 -4.80
N VAL A 201 11.50 -17.96 -4.52
CA VAL A 201 12.09 -18.18 -3.20
C VAL A 201 13.31 -17.28 -3.05
N GLU A 202 14.17 -17.26 -4.07
CA GLU A 202 15.49 -16.61 -4.03
C GLU A 202 15.58 -15.42 -4.99
N GLU A 203 16.51 -14.50 -4.72
CA GLU A 203 16.66 -13.27 -5.51
C GLU A 203 17.02 -13.55 -6.98
N PHE A 204 17.83 -14.58 -7.25
CA PHE A 204 18.22 -14.93 -8.62
C PHE A 204 17.03 -15.45 -9.45
N GLU A 205 16.01 -16.04 -8.82
CA GLU A 205 14.80 -16.48 -9.51
C GLU A 205 14.00 -15.28 -10.01
N VAL A 206 13.93 -14.22 -9.20
CA VAL A 206 13.35 -12.93 -9.61
C VAL A 206 14.16 -12.33 -10.77
N ALA A 207 15.49 -12.42 -10.70
CA ALA A 207 16.37 -11.98 -11.78
C ALA A 207 16.13 -12.74 -13.09
N ASN A 208 15.93 -14.07 -13.01
CA ASN A 208 15.64 -14.92 -14.16
C ASN A 208 14.31 -14.54 -14.81
N LEU A 209 13.25 -14.30 -14.02
CA LEU A 209 11.97 -13.81 -14.55
C LEU A 209 12.14 -12.44 -15.23
N PHE A 210 12.84 -11.50 -14.61
CA PHE A 210 13.11 -10.21 -15.24
C PHE A 210 13.84 -10.36 -16.57
N CYS A 211 14.82 -11.26 -16.66
CA CYS A 211 15.54 -11.54 -17.89
C CYS A 211 14.61 -12.10 -18.98
N ILE A 212 13.75 -13.07 -18.64
CA ILE A 212 12.77 -13.65 -19.57
C ILE A 212 11.81 -12.56 -20.07
N TYR A 213 11.25 -11.77 -19.16
CA TYR A 213 10.33 -10.70 -19.53
C TYR A 213 10.99 -9.59 -20.33
N ALA A 214 12.27 -9.30 -20.13
CA ALA A 214 13.03 -8.36 -20.96
C ALA A 214 13.03 -8.82 -22.42
N ASN A 215 13.38 -10.09 -22.64
CA ASN A 215 13.46 -10.68 -23.97
C ASN A 215 12.08 -10.80 -24.63
N LEU A 216 11.05 -11.19 -23.89
CA LEU A 216 9.68 -11.27 -24.40
C LEU A 216 9.15 -9.89 -24.79
N VAL A 217 9.30 -8.89 -23.93
CA VAL A 217 8.84 -7.52 -24.23
C VAL A 217 9.56 -6.94 -25.44
N GLN A 218 10.84 -7.28 -25.63
CA GLN A 218 11.61 -6.86 -26.79
C GLN A 218 11.18 -7.56 -28.09
N SER A 219 10.87 -8.86 -28.03
CA SER A 219 10.56 -9.68 -29.21
C SER A 219 9.08 -9.64 -29.62
N VAL A 220 8.16 -9.67 -28.65
CA VAL A 220 6.71 -9.81 -28.87
C VAL A 220 5.98 -8.47 -28.73
N GLY A 221 6.50 -7.57 -27.90
CA GLY A 221 5.88 -6.28 -27.57
C GLY A 221 4.82 -6.37 -26.46
N SER A 222 4.56 -5.26 -25.78
CA SER A 222 3.70 -5.25 -24.58
C SER A 222 2.22 -5.49 -24.87
N VAL A 223 1.71 -5.03 -26.02
CA VAL A 223 0.30 -5.20 -26.39
C VAL A 223 -0.04 -6.68 -26.64
N ASN A 224 0.80 -7.38 -27.40
CA ASN A 224 0.59 -8.79 -27.70
C ASN A 224 0.78 -9.66 -26.45
N LEU A 225 1.75 -9.34 -25.60
CA LEU A 225 1.93 -10.06 -24.33
C LEU A 225 0.74 -9.87 -23.39
N GLN A 226 0.11 -8.69 -23.40
CA GLN A 226 -1.07 -8.44 -22.56
C GLN A 226 -2.23 -9.36 -22.95
N HIS A 227 -2.38 -9.71 -24.23
CA HIS A 227 -3.39 -10.69 -24.63
C HIS A 227 -3.21 -12.04 -23.93
N TYR A 228 -1.99 -12.56 -23.84
CA TYR A 228 -1.72 -13.81 -23.10
C TYR A 228 -1.90 -13.68 -21.59
N VAL A 229 -1.71 -12.49 -21.03
CA VAL A 229 -2.02 -12.20 -19.63
C VAL A 229 -3.53 -12.27 -19.40
N ASP A 230 -4.31 -11.62 -20.27
CA ASP A 230 -5.77 -11.53 -20.17
C ASP A 230 -6.42 -12.92 -20.32
N GLU A 231 -5.91 -13.73 -21.26
CA GLU A 231 -6.34 -15.11 -21.49
C GLU A 231 -5.79 -16.12 -20.46
N GLN A 232 -4.92 -15.68 -19.53
CA GLN A 232 -4.25 -16.54 -18.54
C GLN A 232 -3.40 -17.67 -19.15
N LEU A 233 -2.89 -17.45 -20.36
CA LEU A 233 -2.04 -18.39 -21.11
C LEU A 233 -0.56 -18.00 -21.10
N LEU A 234 -0.18 -17.00 -20.29
CA LEU A 234 1.17 -16.45 -20.30
C LEU A 234 2.24 -17.51 -19.99
N GLY A 235 2.03 -18.37 -18.99
CA GLY A 235 3.01 -19.41 -18.64
C GLY A 235 3.28 -20.40 -19.78
N ASP A 236 2.22 -20.87 -20.44
CA ASP A 236 2.31 -21.80 -21.58
C ASP A 236 2.99 -21.13 -22.79
N PHE A 237 2.61 -19.88 -23.06
CA PHE A 237 3.22 -19.10 -24.13
C PHE A 237 4.73 -18.92 -23.92
N ILE A 238 5.17 -18.57 -22.70
CA ILE A 238 6.60 -18.43 -22.39
C ILE A 238 7.32 -19.76 -22.63
N GLN A 239 6.75 -20.87 -22.18
CA GLN A 239 7.34 -22.19 -22.35
C GLN A 239 7.50 -22.54 -23.85
N SER A 240 6.43 -22.37 -24.64
CA SER A 240 6.49 -22.60 -26.10
C SER A 240 7.50 -21.67 -26.78
N TRP A 241 7.56 -20.39 -26.38
CA TRP A 241 8.49 -19.41 -26.93
C TRP A 241 9.95 -19.76 -26.62
N ILE A 242 10.26 -20.19 -25.40
CA ILE A 242 11.61 -20.66 -25.03
C ILE A 242 11.99 -21.90 -25.85
N SER A 243 11.11 -22.91 -25.92
CA SER A 243 11.37 -24.14 -26.67
C SER A 243 11.60 -23.88 -28.16
N ALA A 244 10.82 -22.97 -28.77
CA ALA A 244 11.02 -22.58 -30.16
C ALA A 244 12.33 -21.82 -30.38
N SER A 245 12.75 -20.99 -29.41
CA SER A 245 13.99 -20.22 -29.49
C SER A 245 15.24 -21.10 -29.42
N GLN A 246 15.20 -22.18 -28.65
CA GLN A 246 16.32 -23.14 -28.53
C GLN A 246 16.55 -23.96 -29.81
N ILE A 247 15.49 -24.27 -30.56
CA ILE A 247 15.58 -25.03 -31.83
C ILE A 247 16.37 -24.25 -32.90
N HIS A 248 16.28 -22.92 -32.89
CA HIS A 248 16.86 -22.07 -33.94
C HIS A 248 18.31 -21.64 -33.67
N ARG A 249 18.88 -21.93 -32.49
CA ARG A 249 20.27 -21.58 -32.13
C ARG A 249 21.00 -22.65 -31.31
N PRO A 250 21.07 -23.91 -31.77
CA PRO A 250 21.81 -24.93 -31.05
C PRO A 250 23.33 -24.64 -31.08
N GLY A 251 23.94 -24.40 -29.90
CA GLY A 251 25.39 -24.29 -29.74
C GLY A 251 26.00 -22.89 -29.77
N ASP A 252 25.21 -21.82 -29.72
CA ASP A 252 25.75 -20.48 -29.41
C ASP A 252 26.01 -20.40 -27.89
N ASP A 253 27.16 -19.88 -27.47
CA ASP A 253 27.61 -19.73 -26.07
C ASP A 253 26.77 -18.68 -25.28
N ARG A 254 25.54 -18.44 -25.76
CA ARG A 254 24.57 -17.39 -25.41
C ARG A 254 23.21 -17.96 -24.97
N ASP A 255 23.16 -19.21 -24.53
CA ASP A 255 21.97 -19.72 -23.87
C ASP A 255 21.79 -18.99 -22.53
N CYS A 256 20.77 -18.13 -22.44
CA CYS A 256 20.45 -17.46 -21.19
C CYS A 256 20.15 -18.51 -20.12
N PRO A 257 20.84 -18.51 -18.97
CA PRO A 257 20.61 -19.49 -17.90
C PRO A 257 19.18 -19.44 -17.35
N CYS A 258 18.49 -18.33 -17.59
CA CYS A 258 17.09 -18.13 -17.26
C CYS A 258 16.14 -19.10 -17.99
N PHE A 259 16.46 -19.54 -19.20
CA PHE A 259 15.60 -20.42 -20.00
C PHE A 259 15.51 -21.86 -19.46
N PRO A 260 16.62 -22.60 -19.27
CA PRO A 260 16.56 -23.92 -18.67
C PRO A 260 16.02 -23.88 -17.24
N TRP A 261 16.31 -22.82 -16.47
CA TRP A 261 15.70 -22.61 -15.15
C TRP A 261 14.17 -22.56 -15.23
N PHE A 262 13.61 -21.76 -16.15
CA PHE A 262 12.16 -21.61 -16.28
C PHE A 262 11.50 -22.92 -16.69
N LEU A 263 12.04 -23.61 -17.69
CA LEU A 263 11.51 -24.91 -18.14
C LEU A 263 11.53 -25.94 -17.02
N SER A 264 12.62 -26.00 -16.24
CA SER A 264 12.71 -26.87 -15.06
C SER A 264 11.66 -26.53 -14.01
N LYS A 265 11.47 -25.23 -13.71
CA LYS A 265 10.45 -24.78 -12.76
C LYS A 265 9.04 -25.11 -13.21
N ARG A 266 8.73 -24.97 -14.51
CA ARG A 266 7.42 -25.35 -15.09
C ARG A 266 7.08 -26.82 -14.81
N LEU A 267 8.05 -27.72 -14.93
CA LEU A 267 7.86 -29.15 -14.62
C LEU A 267 7.53 -29.41 -13.15
N THR A 268 7.93 -28.51 -12.25
CA THR A 268 7.67 -28.61 -10.80
C THR A 268 6.43 -27.84 -10.32
N GLY A 269 5.59 -27.36 -11.24
CA GLY A 269 4.32 -26.67 -10.90
C GLY A 269 4.44 -25.14 -10.79
N PHE A 270 5.33 -24.52 -11.56
CA PHE A 270 5.46 -23.06 -11.61
C PHE A 270 4.44 -22.43 -12.57
N ASP A 271 3.29 -21.98 -12.05
CA ASP A 271 2.17 -21.51 -12.88
C ASP A 271 2.14 -19.99 -13.06
N ILE A 272 1.82 -19.50 -14.26
CA ILE A 272 1.65 -18.06 -14.51
C ILE A 272 0.36 -17.83 -15.29
N PRO A 273 -0.61 -17.06 -14.74
CA PRO A 273 -0.58 -16.36 -13.46
C PRO A 273 -0.85 -17.28 -12.25
N HIS A 274 -0.35 -16.92 -11.06
CA HIS A 274 -0.58 -17.66 -9.81
C HIS A 274 -1.41 -16.83 -8.80
N LYS A 275 -2.69 -16.59 -9.15
CA LYS A 275 -3.59 -15.63 -8.45
C LYS A 275 -3.88 -15.98 -6.99
N GLU A 276 -4.04 -17.25 -6.69
CA GLU A 276 -4.41 -17.75 -5.34
C GLU A 276 -3.20 -18.05 -4.45
N GLY A 277 -1.99 -17.96 -5.00
CA GLY A 277 -0.77 -18.31 -4.30
C GLY A 277 -0.38 -17.37 -3.17
N SER A 278 0.17 -17.99 -2.11
CA SER A 278 0.99 -17.29 -1.12
C SER A 278 2.36 -16.95 -1.68
N TYR A 279 3.11 -16.09 -1.00
CA TYR A 279 4.48 -15.76 -1.38
C TYR A 279 5.45 -16.83 -0.91
N THR A 280 6.06 -17.57 -1.84
CA THR A 280 6.92 -18.72 -1.51
C THR A 280 8.12 -18.32 -0.65
N TYR A 281 8.76 -17.17 -0.90
CA TYR A 281 9.86 -16.67 -0.05
C TYR A 281 9.43 -16.46 1.41
N GLN A 282 8.18 -16.06 1.67
CA GLN A 282 7.65 -15.89 3.03
C GLN A 282 7.35 -17.25 3.69
N VAL A 283 6.83 -18.20 2.91
CA VAL A 283 6.62 -19.57 3.37
C VAL A 283 7.95 -20.22 3.74
N HIS A 284 8.98 -20.05 2.91
CA HIS A 284 10.32 -20.56 3.17
C HIS A 284 10.94 -19.94 4.44
N ALA A 285 10.83 -18.62 4.62
CA ALA A 285 11.26 -17.95 5.85
C ALA A 285 10.53 -18.49 7.09
N THR A 286 9.24 -18.84 6.98
CA THR A 286 8.47 -19.45 8.08
C THR A 286 8.95 -20.88 8.39
N ILE A 287 9.31 -21.67 7.37
CA ILE A 287 9.91 -22.99 7.56
C ILE A 287 11.27 -22.86 8.26
N ASN A 288 12.11 -21.92 7.82
CA ASN A 288 13.40 -21.64 8.45
C ASN A 288 13.23 -21.21 9.90
N LEU A 289 12.26 -20.35 10.20
CA LEU A 289 11.95 -19.95 11.56
C LEU A 289 11.60 -21.15 12.44
N LYS A 290 10.79 -22.08 11.95
CA LYS A 290 10.48 -23.33 12.66
C LYS A 290 11.73 -24.19 12.87
N ARG A 291 12.64 -24.23 11.90
CA ARG A 291 13.90 -24.97 12.01
C ARG A 291 14.82 -24.38 13.07
N TYR A 292 14.93 -23.06 13.15
CA TYR A 292 15.80 -22.39 14.13
C TYR A 292 15.25 -22.46 15.56
N PHE A 293 13.94 -22.30 15.73
CA PHE A 293 13.37 -22.06 17.07
C PHE A 293 12.39 -23.12 17.56
N SER A 294 11.88 -23.99 16.68
CA SER A 294 10.84 -24.99 17.00
C SER A 294 9.70 -24.42 17.88
N PRO A 295 9.07 -23.29 17.48
CA PRO A 295 8.13 -22.59 18.34
C PRO A 295 6.92 -23.48 18.69
N GLY A 296 6.57 -23.53 19.97
CA GLY A 296 5.37 -24.23 20.45
C GLY A 296 4.07 -23.55 20.02
N SER A 297 2.93 -24.22 20.22
CA SER A 297 1.60 -23.72 19.84
C SER A 297 1.04 -22.58 20.73
N GLY A 298 1.81 -22.12 21.72
CA GLY A 298 1.37 -21.17 22.74
C GLY A 298 2.29 -19.97 22.93
N LEU A 299 2.77 -19.36 21.84
CA LEU A 299 3.68 -18.21 21.92
C LEU A 299 3.05 -17.02 22.68
N SER A 300 3.80 -16.49 23.64
CA SER A 300 3.54 -15.24 24.33
C SER A 300 3.50 -14.05 23.36
N HIS A 301 3.07 -12.88 23.83
CA HIS A 301 3.07 -11.68 22.99
C HIS A 301 4.49 -11.31 22.52
N SER A 302 5.48 -11.35 23.42
CA SER A 302 6.87 -11.06 23.12
C SER A 302 7.47 -12.06 22.13
N GLU A 303 7.20 -13.36 22.30
CA GLU A 303 7.66 -14.38 21.35
C GLU A 303 7.02 -14.22 19.97
N LYS A 304 5.73 -13.84 19.90
CA LYS A 304 5.07 -13.53 18.61
C LYS A 304 5.72 -12.35 17.90
N SER A 305 6.08 -11.29 18.64
CA SER A 305 6.76 -10.13 18.08
C SER A 305 8.16 -10.48 17.55
N VAL A 306 8.94 -11.25 18.32
CA VAL A 306 10.26 -11.73 17.89
C VAL A 306 10.15 -12.69 16.72
N ALA A 307 9.20 -13.63 16.74
CA ALA A 307 8.95 -14.52 15.62
C ALA A 307 8.55 -13.73 14.34
N SER A 308 7.74 -12.68 14.48
CA SER A 308 7.40 -11.79 13.37
C SER A 308 8.65 -11.15 12.75
N LEU A 309 9.57 -10.65 13.59
CA LEU A 309 10.87 -10.14 13.13
C LEU A 309 11.65 -11.22 12.37
N TYR A 310 11.85 -12.41 12.95
CA TYR A 310 12.63 -13.46 12.28
C TYR A 310 11.97 -13.98 11.00
N SER A 311 10.63 -13.89 10.88
CA SER A 311 9.93 -14.19 9.62
C SER A 311 10.27 -13.22 8.49
N ILE A 312 10.79 -12.04 8.83
CA ILE A 312 11.37 -11.06 7.90
C ILE A 312 12.86 -11.38 7.69
N LEU A 313 13.63 -11.49 8.77
CA LEU A 313 15.09 -11.63 8.69
C LEU A 313 15.57 -12.90 7.97
N LEU A 314 14.79 -13.97 8.02
CA LEU A 314 15.11 -15.28 7.42
C LEU A 314 14.68 -15.42 5.95
N ARG A 315 14.27 -14.33 5.30
CA ARG A 315 13.99 -14.29 3.86
C ARG A 315 15.30 -14.12 3.08
N ASP A 316 15.34 -14.63 1.85
CA ASP A 316 16.50 -14.46 0.96
C ASP A 316 16.62 -13.04 0.40
N PHE A 317 15.50 -12.34 0.25
CA PHE A 317 15.42 -10.94 -0.14
C PHE A 317 14.27 -10.25 0.60
N ASN A 318 14.23 -8.91 0.58
CA ASN A 318 13.28 -8.12 1.39
C ASN A 318 13.28 -8.57 2.87
N ASN A 319 14.49 -8.82 3.39
CA ASN A 319 14.77 -9.42 4.69
C ASN A 319 15.17 -8.39 5.76
N ILE A 320 15.01 -7.10 5.45
CA ILE A 320 15.23 -6.01 6.39
C ILE A 320 13.88 -5.33 6.61
N PRO A 321 13.43 -5.18 7.87
CA PRO A 321 12.25 -4.37 8.19
C PRO A 321 12.38 -2.95 7.62
N ASP A 322 11.30 -2.43 7.07
CA ASP A 322 11.24 -1.10 6.47
C ASP A 322 10.08 -0.29 7.03
N ALA A 323 9.94 0.97 6.59
CA ALA A 323 8.92 1.88 7.11
C ALA A 323 7.47 1.43 6.92
N SER A 324 7.23 0.33 6.19
CA SER A 324 5.91 -0.29 6.04
C SER A 324 5.62 -1.37 7.07
N THR A 325 6.61 -1.82 7.85
CA THR A 325 6.46 -2.91 8.83
C THR A 325 6.56 -2.39 10.26
N VAL A 326 5.84 -3.03 11.19
CA VAL A 326 5.83 -2.61 12.60
C VAL A 326 7.16 -2.92 13.29
N GLU A 327 7.84 -3.96 12.83
CA GLU A 327 9.15 -4.41 13.31
C GLU A 327 10.23 -3.34 13.10
N TRP A 328 10.06 -2.47 12.10
CA TRP A 328 11.00 -1.39 11.84
C TRP A 328 11.12 -0.43 13.02
N ILE A 329 10.00 -0.16 13.72
CA ILE A 329 9.97 0.67 14.91
C ILE A 329 10.27 -0.17 16.16
N LEU A 330 9.55 -1.28 16.34
CA LEU A 330 9.60 -2.08 17.57
C LEU A 330 10.97 -2.66 17.90
N PHE A 331 11.81 -2.89 16.88
CA PHE A 331 13.15 -3.45 17.05
C PHE A 331 14.26 -2.45 16.76
N GLY A 332 13.95 -1.16 16.58
CA GLY A 332 14.95 -0.08 16.48
C GLY A 332 15.61 0.09 15.11
N PHE A 333 15.13 -0.58 14.05
CA PHE A 333 15.65 -0.40 12.68
C PHE A 333 15.45 1.03 12.15
N CYS A 334 14.48 1.76 12.70
CA CYS A 334 14.24 3.17 12.38
C CYS A 334 15.41 4.10 12.77
N TYR A 335 16.25 3.71 13.73
CA TYR A 335 17.44 4.47 14.11
C TYR A 335 18.66 4.18 13.22
N CYS A 336 18.61 3.16 12.37
CA CYS A 336 19.72 2.85 11.48
C CYS A 336 19.84 3.91 10.36
N ILE A 337 20.93 4.69 10.42
CA ILE A 337 21.21 5.83 9.52
C ILE A 337 21.68 5.41 8.12
N SER A 338 22.23 4.20 7.96
CA SER A 338 22.80 3.70 6.70
C SER A 338 22.37 2.27 6.41
N THR A 339 22.47 1.87 5.14
CA THR A 339 22.24 0.48 4.72
C THR A 339 23.19 -0.48 5.43
N GLY A 340 24.48 -0.10 5.56
CA GLY A 340 25.47 -0.91 6.29
C GLY A 340 25.12 -1.11 7.76
N HIS A 341 24.59 -0.09 8.45
CA HIS A 341 24.10 -0.25 9.82
C HIS A 341 22.94 -1.24 9.90
N ARG A 342 21.97 -1.15 8.97
CA ARG A 342 20.85 -2.10 8.93
C ARG A 342 21.32 -3.53 8.71
N GLU A 343 22.26 -3.74 7.81
CA GLU A 343 22.83 -5.05 7.52
C GLU A 343 23.58 -5.63 8.73
N ALA A 344 24.41 -4.83 9.40
CA ALA A 344 25.07 -5.23 10.65
C ALA A 344 24.05 -5.56 11.75
N PHE A 345 22.97 -4.79 11.82
CA PHE A 345 21.89 -5.01 12.79
C PHE A 345 21.14 -6.32 12.55
N VAL A 346 20.79 -6.60 11.28
CA VAL A 346 20.21 -7.89 10.87
C VAL A 346 21.16 -9.03 11.20
N ALA A 347 22.44 -8.92 10.83
CA ALA A 347 23.45 -9.94 11.12
C ALA A 347 23.51 -10.26 12.62
N ALA A 348 23.53 -9.24 13.48
CA ALA A 348 23.56 -9.45 14.92
C ALA A 348 22.31 -10.18 15.48
N TYR A 349 21.13 -10.04 14.86
CA TYR A 349 19.97 -10.86 15.22
C TYR A 349 20.07 -12.28 14.68
N LEU A 350 20.53 -12.45 13.44
CA LEU A 350 20.70 -13.78 12.85
C LEU A 350 21.74 -14.62 13.59
N GLU A 351 22.82 -14.00 14.10
CA GLU A 351 23.82 -14.69 14.92
C GLU A 351 23.22 -15.24 16.23
N LEU A 352 22.27 -14.55 16.87
CA LEU A 352 21.57 -15.12 18.05
C LEU A 352 20.88 -16.45 17.70
N ALA A 353 20.22 -16.52 16.54
CA ALA A 353 19.56 -17.74 16.08
C ALA A 353 20.57 -18.84 15.73
N LYS A 354 21.68 -18.49 15.06
CA LYS A 354 22.75 -19.43 14.72
C LYS A 354 23.46 -20.00 15.94
N ASN A 355 23.61 -19.20 16.99
CA ASN A 355 24.16 -19.63 18.28
C ASN A 355 23.20 -20.54 19.08
N GLY A 356 22.02 -20.86 18.53
CA GLY A 356 21.04 -21.74 19.17
C GLY A 356 20.28 -21.08 20.32
N THR A 357 20.22 -19.75 20.36
CA THR A 357 19.47 -19.03 21.39
C THR A 357 17.97 -19.32 21.25
N PRO A 358 17.30 -19.84 22.29
CA PRO A 358 15.86 -20.07 22.27
C PRO A 358 15.05 -18.79 22.02
N LEU A 359 13.91 -18.92 21.35
CA LEU A 359 13.05 -17.78 21.00
C LEU A 359 12.54 -17.03 22.24
N ASP A 360 12.18 -17.76 23.29
CA ASP A 360 11.70 -17.23 24.57
C ASP A 360 12.78 -16.42 25.28
N GLN A 361 14.05 -16.85 25.19
CA GLN A 361 15.18 -16.09 25.73
C GLN A 361 15.38 -14.76 24.99
N ILE A 362 15.29 -14.77 23.65
CA ILE A 362 15.38 -13.53 22.85
C ILE A 362 14.18 -12.62 23.15
N ALA A 363 12.98 -13.18 23.25
CA ALA A 363 11.76 -12.46 23.57
C ALA A 363 11.81 -11.80 24.94
N LYS A 364 12.29 -12.52 25.96
CA LYS A 364 12.49 -11.98 27.31
C LYS A 364 13.54 -10.88 27.31
N ALA A 365 14.62 -11.03 26.55
CA ALA A 365 15.64 -10.00 26.43
C ALA A 365 15.13 -8.74 25.71
N TRP A 366 14.25 -8.90 24.72
CA TRP A 366 13.60 -7.79 24.03
C TRP A 366 12.64 -7.04 24.97
N GLU A 367 11.76 -7.77 25.65
CA GLU A 367 10.79 -7.21 26.60
C GLU A 367 11.46 -6.47 27.78
N THR A 368 12.63 -6.93 28.21
CA THR A 368 13.38 -6.31 29.32
C THR A 368 14.42 -5.29 28.85
N SER A 369 14.44 -4.92 27.56
CA SER A 369 15.46 -4.05 26.96
C SER A 369 16.91 -4.48 27.25
N SER A 370 17.15 -5.79 27.33
CA SER A 370 18.45 -6.40 27.65
C SER A 370 19.08 -7.15 26.46
N LEU A 371 18.55 -6.98 25.24
CA LEU A 371 19.08 -7.58 24.01
C LEU A 371 20.56 -7.29 23.77
N GLN A 372 21.01 -6.07 24.07
CA GLN A 372 22.42 -5.70 23.90
C GLN A 372 23.32 -6.55 24.82
N HIS A 373 22.89 -6.76 26.07
CA HIS A 373 23.60 -7.61 27.02
C HIS A 373 23.60 -9.07 26.55
N LEU A 374 22.46 -9.59 26.08
CA LEU A 374 22.38 -10.94 25.53
C LEU A 374 23.37 -11.15 24.37
N LYS A 375 23.42 -10.21 23.41
CA LYS A 375 24.36 -10.26 22.28
C LYS A 375 25.82 -10.26 22.73
N LYS A 376 26.19 -9.35 23.65
CA LYS A 376 27.54 -9.29 24.23
C LYS A 376 27.90 -10.58 24.96
N SER A 377 26.97 -11.17 25.72
CA SER A 377 27.19 -12.42 26.45
C SER A 377 27.44 -13.62 25.52
N GLN A 378 27.01 -13.53 24.26
CA GLN A 378 27.26 -14.52 23.22
C GLN A 378 28.43 -14.16 22.29
N GLY A 379 29.19 -13.12 22.62
CA GLY A 379 30.34 -12.70 21.80
C GLY A 379 29.96 -12.11 20.44
N ILE A 380 28.71 -11.68 20.24
CA ILE A 380 28.28 -11.06 18.99
C ILE A 380 28.80 -9.63 18.95
N ASP A 381 29.66 -9.34 17.97
CA ASP A 381 30.20 -8.00 17.75
C ASP A 381 29.11 -7.04 17.26
N ILE A 382 28.90 -5.97 18.03
CA ILE A 382 27.96 -4.89 17.74
C ILE A 382 28.67 -3.54 17.63
N SER A 383 29.99 -3.52 17.48
CA SER A 383 30.82 -2.29 17.46
C SER A 383 30.46 -1.34 16.31
N LEU A 384 29.96 -1.88 15.19
CA LEU A 384 29.47 -1.10 14.05
C LEU A 384 28.14 -0.38 14.33
N LEU A 385 27.47 -0.69 15.43
CA LEU A 385 26.24 -0.04 15.88
C LEU A 385 26.64 1.03 16.90
N ASN A 386 26.38 2.29 16.57
CA ASN A 386 26.84 3.46 17.34
C ASN A 386 26.53 3.33 18.84
N ALA A 387 27.53 3.45 19.71
CA ALA A 387 27.37 3.21 21.15
C ALA A 387 26.43 4.19 21.86
N ASP A 388 26.22 5.37 21.28
CA ASP A 388 25.42 6.47 21.86
C ASP A 388 23.92 6.37 21.57
N ILE A 389 23.50 5.45 20.70
CA ILE A 389 22.09 5.25 20.36
C ILE A 389 21.66 3.89 20.92
N ASP A 390 20.64 3.88 21.78
CA ASP A 390 20.07 2.65 22.31
C ASP A 390 19.19 1.96 21.26
N TYR A 391 19.82 1.35 20.25
CA TYR A 391 19.15 0.64 19.17
C TYR A 391 18.28 -0.54 19.66
N PHE A 392 18.51 -1.00 20.89
CA PHE A 392 17.90 -2.22 21.42
C PHE A 392 16.81 -1.95 22.46
N GLN A 393 16.50 -0.68 22.71
CA GLN A 393 15.40 -0.29 23.55
C GLN A 393 14.07 -0.47 22.82
N GLN A 394 13.06 -0.99 23.51
CA GLN A 394 11.71 -1.05 22.99
C GLN A 394 11.20 0.37 22.78
N SER A 395 11.14 0.81 21.52
CA SER A 395 10.56 2.11 21.20
C SER A 395 9.05 2.01 21.30
N SER A 396 8.43 2.97 22.01
CA SER A 396 6.98 2.98 22.13
C SER A 396 6.37 3.50 20.84
N VAL A 397 5.37 2.78 20.31
CA VAL A 397 4.57 3.24 19.17
C VAL A 397 3.88 4.58 19.49
N ASP A 398 3.63 4.87 20.77
CA ASP A 398 3.07 6.13 21.24
C ASP A 398 4.08 7.30 21.17
N GLU A 399 5.40 7.05 21.24
CA GLU A 399 6.44 8.08 21.05
C GLU A 399 6.42 8.66 19.63
N PHE A 400 5.97 7.86 18.66
CA PHE A 400 5.79 8.29 17.27
C PHE A 400 4.39 8.84 16.98
N GLY A 401 3.56 9.05 18.02
CA GLY A 401 2.20 9.59 17.89
C GLY A 401 1.20 8.63 17.25
N ILE A 402 1.48 7.33 17.25
CA ILE A 402 0.59 6.30 16.71
C ILE A 402 -0.25 5.73 17.86
N SER A 403 -1.35 6.41 18.21
CA SER A 403 -2.20 5.97 19.32
C SER A 403 -2.79 4.56 19.09
N SER A 404 -2.59 3.66 20.04
CA SER A 404 -3.07 2.26 20.03
C SER A 404 -4.60 2.06 20.09
N HIS A 405 -5.39 3.13 20.17
CA HIS A 405 -6.86 3.10 20.19
C HIS A 405 -7.45 3.05 18.78
N GLY A 406 -7.39 1.88 18.14
CA GLY A 406 -8.06 1.66 16.86
C GLY A 406 -7.60 0.46 16.05
N ARG A 407 -7.49 -0.74 16.64
CA ARG A 407 -7.11 -1.98 15.93
C ARG A 407 -8.15 -2.50 14.91
N GLY A 408 -9.07 -1.65 14.43
CA GLY A 408 -10.11 -2.01 13.46
C GLY A 408 -9.99 -1.35 12.08
N GLN A 409 -9.10 -0.37 11.89
CA GLN A 409 -8.90 0.26 10.58
C GLN A 409 -7.42 0.59 10.39
N ALA A 410 -6.75 -0.17 9.51
CA ALA A 410 -5.40 0.13 9.08
C ALA A 410 -5.36 1.53 8.45
N ARG A 411 -4.82 2.51 9.17
CA ARG A 411 -4.39 3.77 8.56
C ARG A 411 -3.09 3.49 7.79
N PRO A 412 -2.95 3.91 6.53
CA PRO A 412 -1.69 3.75 5.81
C PRO A 412 -0.57 4.55 6.50
N PHE A 413 0.53 3.85 6.82
CA PHE A 413 1.73 4.30 7.55
C PHE A 413 2.39 5.60 7.01
N TRP A 414 2.08 6.00 5.77
CA TRP A 414 2.63 7.19 5.10
C TRP A 414 2.42 8.53 5.82
N LEU A 415 1.47 8.63 6.77
CA LEU A 415 1.20 9.86 7.52
C LEU A 415 2.28 10.18 8.58
N VAL A 416 2.94 9.17 9.15
CA VAL A 416 3.90 9.33 10.27
C VAL A 416 5.25 9.88 9.79
N LEU A 417 5.67 9.55 8.57
CA LEU A 417 6.89 10.07 7.94
C LEU A 417 6.90 11.60 7.75
N SER A 418 5.76 12.27 7.89
CA SER A 418 5.63 13.74 7.74
C SER A 418 6.06 14.53 8.99
N LEU A 419 6.28 13.86 10.13
CA LEU A 419 6.45 14.50 11.44
C LEU A 419 7.90 14.47 11.97
N LEU A 420 8.83 13.84 11.27
CA LEU A 420 10.25 13.86 11.65
C LEU A 420 10.91 15.17 11.19
N PRO A 421 11.67 15.87 12.05
CA PRO A 421 12.34 17.11 11.67
C PRO A 421 13.43 16.84 10.63
N ALA A 422 13.25 17.40 9.43
CA ALA A 422 14.32 17.51 8.45
C ALA A 422 15.33 18.56 8.93
N ARG A 423 16.55 18.14 9.33
CA ARG A 423 17.75 19.00 9.37
C ARG A 423 19.02 18.21 9.68
N VAL A 424 19.92 18.15 8.70
CA VAL A 424 21.32 18.57 8.83
C VAL A 424 21.70 19.27 7.52
N PRO A 425 22.19 20.52 7.52
CA PRO A 425 22.70 21.17 6.32
C PRO A 425 24.10 20.62 6.03
N ILE A 426 24.32 20.07 4.83
CA ILE A 426 25.65 19.74 4.33
C ILE A 426 26.22 21.02 3.72
N SER A 427 27.18 21.64 4.40
CA SER A 427 28.02 22.69 3.82
C SER A 427 29.00 22.05 2.84
N LEU A 428 28.88 22.38 1.56
CA LEU A 428 29.85 22.04 0.53
C LEU A 428 30.97 23.09 0.54
N GLU A 429 32.12 22.76 1.14
CA GLU A 429 33.37 23.48 0.86
C GLU A 429 33.91 23.01 -0.50
N VAL A 430 33.95 23.93 -1.45
CA VAL A 430 34.66 23.78 -2.73
C VAL A 430 36.15 24.01 -2.47
N ARG A 431 36.97 22.97 -2.65
CA ARG A 431 38.43 23.13 -2.71
C ARG A 431 38.85 23.30 -4.17
N ASP A 432 39.39 24.47 -4.47
CA ASP A 432 40.11 24.77 -5.71
C ASP A 432 41.40 23.94 -5.78
N THR A 433 41.61 23.27 -6.91
CA THR A 433 42.89 22.65 -7.28
C THR A 433 43.77 23.68 -7.99
N PRO A 434 45.06 23.84 -7.62
CA PRO A 434 45.99 24.66 -8.37
C PRO A 434 46.48 23.94 -9.64
N LYS A 435 46.85 24.76 -10.63
CA LYS A 435 47.35 24.40 -11.96
C LYS A 435 48.69 23.68 -11.94
#